data_AF-A0A1H2XMI2-F1
#
_entry.id   AF-A0A1H2XMI2-F1
#
_cell.length_a   1.000
_cell.length_b   1.000
_cell.length_c   1.000
_cell.angle_alpha   90.00
_cell.angle_beta   90.00
_cell.angle_gamma   90.00
#
_symmetry.space_group_name_H-M   'P 1'
#
loop_
_entity.id
_entity.type
_entity.pdbx_description
1 polymer ?
#
loop_
_entity_poly.entity_id
_entity_poly.type
_entity_poly.pdbx_seq_one_letter_code
_entity_poly.pdbx_strand_id
1 'polypeptide(L)' 'MAKTVEKEEMSLEECFAALDDIVEKMEDPKVELEDSFLLYEQGMKLLKETSQRIEAVVGRVEKLEADGSLTDFVEEE' A
#
# COMPACT_ATOMS: atom_id res chain seq x y z
N MET A 1 -28.77 -15.03 12.07
CA MET A 1 -27.62 -14.15 12.37
C MET A 1 -26.77 -14.09 11.12
N ALA A 2 -26.90 -13.02 10.34
CA ALA A 2 -26.12 -12.85 9.12
C ALA A 2 -24.72 -12.37 9.51
N LYS A 3 -23.71 -13.22 9.30
CA LYS A 3 -22.30 -12.87 9.44
C LYS A 3 -22.00 -11.88 8.31
N THR A 4 -21.99 -10.59 8.63
CA THR A 4 -21.43 -9.56 7.77
C THR A 4 -19.99 -9.94 7.52
N VAL A 5 -19.69 -10.33 6.28
CA VAL A 5 -18.32 -10.51 5.80
C VAL A 5 -17.77 -9.10 5.71
N GLU A 6 -17.16 -8.63 6.81
CA GLU A 6 -16.24 -7.52 6.75
C GLU A 6 -15.18 -7.95 5.74
N LYS A 7 -15.13 -7.22 4.64
CA LYS A 7 -14.08 -7.36 3.62
C LYS A 7 -12.80 -7.03 4.38
N GLU A 8 -12.05 -8.04 4.82
CA GLU A 8 -10.76 -7.84 5.47
C GLU A 8 -9.92 -7.01 4.51
N GLU A 9 -9.78 -5.73 4.82
CA GLU A 9 -8.88 -4.85 4.11
C GLU A 9 -7.47 -5.38 4.38
N MET A 10 -6.72 -5.62 3.31
CA MET A 10 -5.34 -6.09 3.43
C MET A 10 -4.55 -5.14 4.35
N SER A 11 -3.80 -5.72 5.27
CA SER A 11 -2.83 -4.98 6.08
C SER A 11 -1.75 -4.32 5.20
N LEU A 12 -1.03 -3.34 5.75
CA LEU A 12 0.07 -2.70 5.02
C LEU A 12 1.15 -3.74 4.65
N GLU A 13 1.44 -4.67 5.56
CA GLU A 13 2.38 -5.76 5.36
C GLU A 13 1.96 -6.68 4.21
N GLU A 14 0.67 -7.03 4.13
CA GLU A 14 0.12 -7.81 3.02
C GLU A 14 0.14 -7.03 1.70
N CYS A 15 -0.10 -5.71 1.74
CA CYS A 15 0.02 -4.86 0.58
C CYS A 15 1.45 -4.80 0.04
N PHE A 16 2.46 -4.68 0.92
CA PHE A 16 3.87 -4.71 0.50
C PHE A 16 4.27 -6.08 -0.04
N ALA A 17 3.88 -7.18 0.63
CA ALA A 17 4.14 -8.53 0.13
C ALA A 17 3.52 -8.76 -1.27
N ALA A 18 2.30 -8.28 -1.49
CA ALA A 18 1.66 -8.37 -2.79
C ALA A 18 2.32 -7.48 -3.86
N LEU A 19 2.92 -6.34 -3.49
CA LEU A 19 3.72 -5.53 -4.41
C LEU A 19 5.01 -6.26 -4.81
N ASP A 20 5.70 -6.88 -3.84
CA ASP A 20 6.91 -7.67 -4.10
C ASP A 20 6.61 -8.86 -5.04
N ASP A 21 5.50 -9.57 -4.80
CA ASP A 21 5.04 -10.66 -5.68
C ASP A 21 4.76 -10.18 -7.11
N ILE A 22 4.25 -8.96 -7.29
CA ILE A 22 4.01 -8.38 -8.61
C ILE A 22 5.33 -8.07 -9.30
N VAL A 23 6.28 -7.48 -8.58
CA VAL A 23 7.63 -7.20 -9.10
C VAL A 23 8.34 -8.48 -9.51
N GLU A 24 8.33 -9.52 -8.67
CA GLU A 24 8.95 -10.82 -8.97
C GLU A 24 8.36 -11.43 -10.25
N LYS A 25 7.04 -11.37 -10.43
CA LYS A 25 6.38 -11.84 -11.65
C LYS A 25 6.72 -11.02 -12.89
N MET A 26 6.92 -9.71 -12.73
CA MET A 26 7.34 -8.83 -13.82
C MET A 26 8.81 -9.06 -14.22
N GLU A 27 9.65 -9.55 -13.31
CA GLU A 27 11.05 -9.90 -13.57
C GLU A 27 11.23 -11.25 -14.25
N ASP A 28 10.20 -12.11 -14.28
CA ASP A 28 10.28 -13.40 -14.98
C ASP A 28 10.42 -13.18 -16.50
N PRO A 29 11.52 -13.64 -17.13
CA PRO A 29 11.74 -13.50 -18.57
C PRO A 29 10.72 -14.26 -19.44
N LYS A 30 9.86 -15.09 -18.85
CA LYS A 30 8.77 -15.81 -19.52
C LYS A 30 7.44 -15.06 -19.49
N VAL A 31 7.35 -13.94 -18.79
CA VAL A 31 6.12 -13.15 -18.74
C VAL A 31 5.88 -12.52 -20.11
N GLU A 32 4.68 -12.69 -20.65
CA GLU A 32 4.30 -12.07 -21.91
C GLU A 32 4.11 -10.56 -21.70
N LEU A 33 4.38 -9.77 -22.74
CA LEU A 33 4.29 -8.31 -22.66
C LEU A 33 2.89 -7.82 -22.21
N GLU A 34 1.84 -8.49 -22.67
CA GLU A 34 0.45 -8.19 -22.30
C GLU A 34 0.19 -8.47 -20.80
N ASP A 35 0.76 -9.54 -20.27
CA ASP A 35 0.70 -9.87 -18.85
C ASP A 35 1.53 -8.88 -18.01
N SER A 36 2.68 -8.40 -18.51
CA SER A 36 3.44 -7.33 -17.85
C SER A 36 2.63 -6.05 -17.69
N PHE A 37 1.81 -5.67 -18.68
CA PHE A 37 0.94 -4.51 -18.58
C PHE A 37 -0.14 -4.68 -17.51
N LEU A 38 -0.74 -5.86 -17.43
CA LEU A 38 -1.73 -6.18 -16.39
C LEU A 38 -1.11 -6.17 -14.99
N LEU A 39 0.07 -6.77 -14.82
CA LEU A 39 0.82 -6.77 -13.57
C LEU A 39 1.19 -5.34 -13.16
N TYR A 40 1.63 -4.51 -14.10
CA TYR A 40 1.94 -3.11 -13.84
C TYR A 40 0.70 -2.31 -13.40
N GLU A 41 -0.45 -2.46 -14.07
CA GLU A 41 -1.69 -1.80 -13.66
C GLU A 41 -2.12 -2.23 -12.26
N GLN A 42 -2.03 -3.53 -11.96
CA GLN A 42 -2.34 -4.08 -10.64
C GLN A 42 -1.39 -3.52 -9.57
N GLY A 43 -0.09 -3.50 -9.84
CA GLY A 43 0.92 -2.94 -8.93
C GLY A 43 0.68 -1.46 -8.67
N MET A 44 0.31 -0.69 -9.70
CA MET A 44 0.04 0.74 -9.55
C MET A 44 -1.22 1.03 -8.74
N LYS A 45 -2.27 0.24 -8.94
CA LYS A 45 -3.49 0.36 -8.16
C LYS A 45 -3.23 0.01 -6.69
N LEU A 46 -2.49 -1.08 -6.44
CA LEU A 46 -2.13 -1.52 -5.10
C LEU A 46 -1.24 -0.48 -4.41
N LEU A 47 -0.23 0.05 -5.09
CA LEU A 47 0.66 1.10 -4.55
C LEU A 47 -0.14 2.34 -4.12
N LYS A 48 -1.10 2.76 -4.95
CA LYS A 48 -1.97 3.90 -4.63
C LYS A 48 -2.80 3.66 -3.38
N GLU A 49 -3.38 2.46 -3.24
CA GLU A 49 -4.16 2.07 -2.07
C GLU A 49 -3.29 2.03 -0.80
N THR A 50 -2.10 1.43 -0.90
CA THR A 50 -1.11 1.39 0.18
C THR A 50 -0.71 2.80 0.63
N SER A 51 -0.42 3.70 -0.31
CA SER A 51 -0.06 5.09 -0.01
C SER A 51 -1.17 5.82 0.74
N GLN A 52 -2.42 5.66 0.31
CA GLN A 52 -3.57 6.26 0.98
C GLN A 52 -3.76 5.74 2.40
N ARG A 53 -3.49 4.45 2.64
CA ARG A 53 -3.53 3.87 3.99
C ARG A 53 -2.43 4.43 4.88
N ILE A 54 -1.21 4.61 4.35
CA ILE A 54 -0.10 5.22 5.09
C ILE A 54 -0.47 6.66 5.49
N GLU A 55 -0.98 7.47 4.55
CA GLU A 55 -1.45 8.84 4.84
C GLU A 55 -2.53 8.85 5.93
N ALA A 56 -3.47 7.90 5.90
CA ALA A 56 -4.51 7.80 6.92
C ALA A 56 -3.95 7.43 8.30
N VAL A 57 -2.92 6.58 8.36
CA VAL A 57 -2.23 6.24 9.61
C VAL A 57 -1.47 7.46 10.13
N VAL A 58 -0.70 8.15 9.28
CA VAL A 58 0.02 9.38 9.64
C VAL A 58 -0.96 10.41 10.22
N GLY A 59 -2.07 10.69 9.53
CA GLY A 59 -3.08 11.64 10.02
C GLY A 59 -3.79 11.22 11.31
N ARG A 60 -3.80 9.92 11.65
CA ARG A 60 -4.29 9.43 12.95
C ARG A 60 -3.25 9.62 14.05
N VAL A 61 -1.96 9.41 13.75
CA VAL A 61 -0.85 9.68 14.67
C VAL A 61 -0.77 11.18 14.98
N GLU A 62 -0.83 12.04 13.97
CA GLU A 62 -0.87 13.51 14.14
C GLU A 62 -2.00 13.97 15.07
N LYS A 63 -3.20 13.36 14.95
CA LYS A 63 -4.35 13.68 15.79
C LYS A 63 -4.24 13.12 17.22
N LEU A 64 -3.40 12.10 17.44
CA LEU A 64 -3.15 11.53 18.75
C LEU A 64 -2.09 12.33 19.54
N GLU A 65 -1.22 13.09 18.87
CA GLU A 65 -0.20 13.96 19.50
C GLU A 65 -0.80 15.27 20.03
N ALA A 66 -1.72 15.13 21.00
CA ALA A 66 -2.31 16.20 21.77
C ALA A 66 -1.39 16.76 22.89
N ASP A 67 -0.08 16.44 22.88
CA ASP A 67 0.92 17.00 23.82
C ASP A 67 1.79 18.11 23.20
N GLY A 68 1.65 18.40 21.91
CA GLY A 68 2.07 19.65 21.30
C GLY A 68 3.50 19.70 20.76
N SER A 69 4.02 18.62 20.18
CA SER A 69 5.27 18.68 19.41
C SER A 69 5.24 17.79 18.16
N LEU A 70 4.94 18.39 17.01
CA LEU A 70 5.21 17.79 15.70
C LEU A 70 6.64 18.19 15.28
N THR A 71 7.57 17.25 15.25
CA THR A 71 8.74 17.41 14.38
C THR A 71 8.33 16.95 13.00
N ASP A 72 8.14 17.91 12.10
CA ASP A 72 8.00 17.64 10.68
C ASP A 72 9.14 16.69 10.26
N PHE A 73 8.81 15.55 9.66
CA PHE A 73 9.77 14.83 8.83
C PHE A 73 9.98 15.65 7.56
N VAL A 74 10.62 16.82 7.70
CA VAL A 74 11.24 17.49 6.58
C VAL A 74 12.44 16.61 6.24
N GLU A 75 12.34 15.88 5.13
CA GLU A 75 13.56 15.53 4.39
C GLU A 75 14.22 16.88 4.05
N GLU A 76 15.21 17.29 4.84
CA GLU A 76 16.11 18.37 4.43
C GLU A 76 16.87 17.88 3.19
N GLU A 77 16.70 18.57 2.07
CA GLU A 77 17.54 18.40 0.86
C GLU A 77 19.02 18.67 1.14
#